data_AF-A0A7X2PFI4-F1
#
_entry.id   AF-A0A7X2PFI4-F1
#
_cell.length_a   1.000
_cell.length_b   1.000
_cell.length_c   1.000
_cell.angle_alpha   90.00
_cell.angle_beta   90.00
_cell.angle_gamma   90.00
#
_symmetry.space_group_name_H-M   'P 1'
#
loop_
_entity.id
_entity.type
_entity.pdbx_description
1 polymer ?
#
loop_
_entity_poly.entity_id
_entity_poly.type
_entity_poly.pdbx_seq_one_letter_code
_entity_poly.pdbx_strand_id
1 'polypeptide(L)'
;MSKITLDTCAGGKERKSSWGRKDEEYIADFTLIAKRTLTAVEHQIFRFHFLLGADWKLCCRRLKMERGDMFHEFYRIEQKLGAAFREVRPYGLFPVDEYFGGSVQLPKPSLAGEGGGGPVRPPLRECA
;
A
#
# COMPACT_ATOMS: atom_id res chain seq x y z
N MET A 1 -15.06 0.50 -14.50
CA MET A 1 -15.62 1.86 -14.42
C MET A 1 -14.78 2.61 -13.41
N SER A 2 -14.12 3.71 -13.80
CA SER A 2 -13.28 4.52 -12.92
C SER A 2 -14.15 5.26 -11.90
N LYS A 3 -13.83 5.13 -10.60
CA LYS A 3 -14.58 5.79 -9.52
C LYS A 3 -13.79 6.97 -8.99
N ILE A 4 -14.40 8.15 -9.06
CA ILE A 4 -13.81 9.37 -8.50
C ILE A 4 -14.32 9.53 -7.07
N THR A 5 -13.40 9.67 -6.12
CA THR A 5 -13.71 9.88 -4.71
C THR A 5 -13.26 11.28 -4.30
N LEU A 6 -14.10 11.99 -3.54
CA LEU A 6 -13.72 13.26 -2.93
C LEU A 6 -13.04 12.97 -1.60
N ASP A 7 -11.78 13.35 -1.46
CA ASP A 7 -11.08 13.31 -0.18
C ASP A 7 -10.96 14.71 0.40
N THR A 8 -11.21 14.82 1.70
CA THR A 8 -10.93 16.03 2.46
C THR A 8 -9.51 15.94 3.00
N CYS A 9 -8.58 16.73 2.48
CA CYS A 9 -7.24 16.82 3.05
C CYS A 9 -7.34 17.44 4.44
N ALA A 10 -7.08 16.64 5.47
CA ALA A 10 -7.02 17.10 6.86
C ALA A 10 -5.69 17.84 7.11
N GLY A 11 -5.60 19.11 6.66
CA GLY A 11 -4.38 19.89 6.82
C GLY A 11 -4.55 21.35 6.43
N GLY A 12 -5.06 22.18 7.35
CA GLY A 12 -5.04 23.65 7.23
C GLY A 12 -6.34 24.34 7.65
N LYS A 13 -6.27 25.66 7.85
CA LYS A 13 -7.40 26.56 8.18
C LYS A 13 -8.48 26.56 7.07
N GLU A 14 -8.11 26.15 5.86
CA GLU A 14 -9.01 25.85 4.75
C GLU A 14 -9.04 24.33 4.49
N ARG A 15 -10.23 23.73 4.53
CA ARG A 15 -10.43 22.34 4.10
C ARG A 15 -10.34 22.29 2.58
N LYS A 16 -9.17 21.96 2.05
CA LYS A 16 -9.01 21.69 0.62
C LYS A 16 -9.50 20.27 0.36
N SER A 17 -10.58 20.16 -0.41
CA SER A 17 -11.04 18.86 -0.92
C SER A 17 -10.31 18.57 -2.23
N SER A 18 -9.72 17.39 -2.36
CA SER A 18 -9.10 16.89 -3.58
C SER A 18 -9.97 15.79 -4.18
N TRP A 19 -10.15 15.83 -5.50
CA TRP A 19 -10.76 14.73 -6.24
C TRP A 19 -9.66 13.73 -6.60
N GLY A 20 -9.76 12.53 -6.07
CA GLY A 20 -8.80 11.44 -6.27
C GLY A 20 -9.45 10.23 -6.93
N ARG A 21 -8.60 9.33 -7.41
CA ARG A 21 -8.98 8.06 -8.02
C ARG A 21 -8.27 6.94 -7.27
N LYS A 22 -8.75 6.69 -6.04
CA LYS A 22 -8.09 5.80 -5.08
C LYS A 22 -7.86 4.38 -5.60
N ASP A 23 -8.79 3.85 -6.40
CA ASP A 23 -8.65 2.51 -6.97
C ASP A 23 -7.47 2.49 -7.97
N GLU A 24 -7.36 3.51 -8.81
CA GLU A 24 -6.26 3.66 -9.76
C GLU A 24 -4.93 3.99 -9.07
N GLU A 25 -4.94 4.82 -8.03
CA GLU A 25 -3.78 5.12 -7.19
C GLU A 25 -3.25 3.85 -6.53
N TYR A 26 -4.14 3.02 -5.96
CA TYR A 26 -3.77 1.73 -5.38
C TYR A 26 -3.11 0.81 -6.39
N ILE A 27 -3.69 0.69 -7.59
CA ILE A 27 -3.13 -0.15 -8.67
C ILE A 27 -1.75 0.39 -9.10
N ALA A 28 -1.60 1.72 -9.21
CA ALA A 28 -0.35 2.35 -9.57
C ALA A 28 0.74 2.05 -8.53
N ASP A 29 0.44 2.20 -7.24
CA ASP A 29 1.39 1.91 -6.16
C ASP A 29 1.73 0.43 -6.08
N PHE A 30 0.73 -0.45 -6.18
CA PHE A 30 0.91 -1.91 -6.19
C PHE A 30 1.87 -2.34 -7.31
N THR A 31 1.62 -1.87 -8.53
CA THR A 31 2.46 -2.21 -9.68
C THR A 31 3.84 -1.56 -9.63
N LEU A 32 3.93 -0.32 -9.11
CA LEU A 32 5.20 0.39 -8.96
C LEU A 32 6.12 -0.28 -7.93
N ILE A 33 5.57 -0.65 -6.77
CA ILE A 33 6.32 -1.35 -5.72
C ILE A 33 6.78 -2.70 -6.26
N ALA A 34 5.90 -3.46 -6.90
CA ALA A 34 6.28 -4.76 -7.48
C ALA A 34 7.42 -4.64 -8.48
N LYS A 35 7.44 -3.59 -9.31
CA LYS A 35 8.52 -3.33 -10.27
C LYS A 35 9.84 -2.93 -9.60
N ARG A 36 9.79 -2.29 -8.43
CA ARG A 36 10.98 -1.87 -7.67
C ARG A 36 11.60 -3.00 -6.87
N THR A 37 10.78 -3.90 -6.35
CA THR A 37 11.21 -4.96 -5.44
C THR A 37 11.64 -6.23 -6.16
N LEU A 38 11.01 -6.53 -7.31
CA LEU A 38 11.26 -7.75 -8.05
C LEU A 38 12.36 -7.55 -9.10
N THR A 39 13.10 -8.62 -9.36
CA THR A 39 14.00 -8.70 -10.51
C THR A 39 13.21 -8.75 -11.82
N ALA A 40 13.88 -8.51 -12.97
CA ALA A 40 13.20 -8.48 -14.27
C ALA A 40 12.46 -9.79 -14.61
N VAL A 41 13.02 -10.95 -14.21
CA VAL A 41 12.41 -12.27 -14.45
C VAL A 41 11.21 -12.48 -13.53
N GLU A 42 11.38 -12.23 -12.24
CA GLU A 42 10.29 -12.31 -11.25
C GLU A 42 9.13 -11.39 -11.61
N HIS A 43 9.42 -10.17 -12.08
CA HIS A 43 8.40 -9.22 -12.51
C HIS A 43 7.64 -9.70 -13.77
N GLN A 44 8.29 -10.43 -14.69
CA GLN A 44 7.60 -11.05 -15.82
C GLN A 44 6.66 -12.16 -15.36
N ILE A 45 7.13 -13.04 -14.47
CA ILE A 45 6.33 -14.10 -13.86
C ILE A 45 5.12 -13.48 -13.15
N PHE A 46 5.36 -12.46 -12.34
CA PHE A 46 4.33 -11.71 -11.62
C PHE A 46 3.27 -11.15 -12.57
N ARG A 47 3.69 -10.48 -13.66
CA ARG A 47 2.78 -9.89 -14.63
C ARG A 47 1.92 -10.94 -15.36
N PHE A 48 2.50 -12.08 -15.75
CA PHE A 48 1.72 -13.11 -16.45
C PHE A 48 0.73 -13.80 -15.52
N HIS A 49 1.14 -14.18 -14.33
CA HIS A 49 0.28 -14.96 -13.44
C HIS A 49 -0.71 -14.09 -12.67
N PHE A 50 -0.24 -13.06 -11.95
CA PHE A 50 -1.08 -12.29 -11.04
C PHE A 50 -1.86 -11.17 -11.73
N LEU A 51 -1.25 -10.46 -12.69
CA LEU A 51 -1.94 -9.34 -13.36
C LEU A 51 -2.81 -9.78 -14.55
N LEU A 52 -2.32 -10.74 -15.35
CA LEU A 52 -3.03 -11.24 -16.53
C LEU A 52 -3.86 -12.50 -16.28
N GLY A 53 -3.71 -13.13 -15.10
CA GLY A 53 -4.45 -14.35 -14.76
C GLY A 53 -4.08 -15.58 -15.59
N ALA A 54 -2.87 -15.63 -16.15
CA ALA A 54 -2.43 -16.77 -16.94
C ALA A 54 -2.27 -18.01 -16.05
N ASP A 55 -2.76 -19.16 -16.52
CA ASP A 55 -2.54 -20.45 -15.88
C ASP A 55 -1.04 -20.79 -15.84
N TRP A 56 -0.60 -21.49 -14.79
CA TRP A 56 0.80 -21.86 -14.58
C TRP A 56 1.36 -22.64 -15.77
N LYS A 57 0.52 -23.45 -16.44
CA LYS A 57 0.89 -24.18 -17.66
C LYS A 57 1.27 -23.26 -18.82
N LEU A 58 0.58 -22.13 -18.96
CA LEU A 58 0.88 -21.14 -20.00
C LEU A 58 2.17 -20.39 -19.67
N CYS A 59 2.37 -20.07 -18.39
CA CYS A 59 3.62 -19.49 -17.90
C CYS A 59 4.82 -20.42 -18.17
N CYS A 60 4.73 -21.71 -17.84
CA CYS A 60 5.76 -22.71 -18.13
C CYS A 60 6.12 -22.74 -19.62
N ARG A 61 5.13 -22.73 -20.52
CA ARG A 61 5.37 -22.72 -21.98
C ARG A 61 6.07 -21.45 -22.46
N ARG A 62 5.73 -20.30 -21.88
CA ARG A 62 6.24 -19.00 -22.32
C ARG A 62 7.63 -18.68 -21.75
N LEU A 63 7.84 -19.00 -20.48
CA LEU A 63 9.08 -18.73 -19.74
C LEU A 63 10.09 -19.90 -19.81
N LYS A 64 9.68 -21.05 -20.36
CA LYS A 64 10.48 -22.28 -20.46
C LYS A 64 10.99 -22.77 -19.10
N MET A 65 10.13 -22.70 -18.09
CA MET A 65 10.42 -23.14 -16.72
C MET A 65 9.65 -24.40 -16.38
N GLU A 66 10.22 -25.23 -15.51
CA GLU A 66 9.56 -26.43 -15.00
C GLU A 66 8.46 -26.07 -13.99
N ARG A 67 7.55 -27.02 -13.78
CA ARG A 67 6.44 -26.85 -12.83
C ARG A 67 6.95 -26.51 -11.42
N GLY A 68 7.95 -27.24 -10.94
CA GLY A 68 8.50 -27.07 -9.59
C GLY A 68 9.07 -25.67 -9.39
N ASP A 69 9.94 -25.25 -10.31
CA ASP A 69 10.58 -23.94 -10.27
C ASP A 69 9.57 -22.79 -10.29
N MET A 70 8.51 -22.90 -11.09
CA MET A 70 7.46 -21.87 -11.14
C MET A 70 6.75 -21.67 -9.79
N PHE A 71 6.41 -22.74 -9.07
CA PHE A 71 5.78 -22.60 -7.76
C PHE A 71 6.76 -22.04 -6.73
N HIS A 72 8.04 -22.42 -6.78
CA HIS A 72 9.06 -21.83 -5.92
C HIS A 72 9.23 -20.33 -6.18
N GLU A 73 9.21 -19.92 -7.44
CA GLU A 73 9.25 -18.50 -7.80
C GLU A 73 7.98 -17.76 -7.35
N PHE A 74 6.79 -18.37 -7.41
CA PHE A 74 5.57 -17.76 -6.87
C PHE A 74 5.69 -17.49 -5.37
N TYR A 75 6.11 -18.49 -4.58
CA TYR A 75 6.27 -18.30 -3.14
C TYR A 75 7.31 -17.22 -2.80
N ARG A 76 8.42 -17.16 -3.56
CA ARG A 76 9.45 -16.11 -3.40
C ARG A 76 8.89 -14.73 -3.71
N ILE A 77 8.13 -14.60 -4.79
CA ILE A 77 7.50 -13.33 -5.19
C ILE A 77 6.51 -12.88 -4.12
N GLU A 78 5.62 -13.77 -3.66
CA GLU A 78 4.64 -13.48 -2.61
C GLU A 78 5.31 -13.05 -1.31
N GLN A 79 6.37 -13.73 -0.89
CA GLN A 79 7.11 -13.38 0.32
C GLN A 79 7.77 -12.01 0.23
N LYS A 80 8.44 -11.71 -0.90
CA LYS A 80 9.10 -10.42 -1.13
C LYS A 80 8.11 -9.27 -1.20
N LEU A 81 7.03 -9.45 -1.96
CA LEU A 81 5.99 -8.43 -2.13
C LEU A 81 5.23 -8.20 -0.82
N GLY A 82 4.87 -9.27 -0.10
CA GLY A 82 4.17 -9.15 1.18
C GLY A 82 4.98 -8.36 2.21
N ALA A 83 6.29 -8.59 2.29
CA ALA A 83 7.17 -7.78 3.15
C ALA A 83 7.22 -6.32 2.68
N ALA A 84 7.43 -6.08 1.38
CA ALA A 84 7.52 -4.74 0.84
C ALA A 84 6.23 -3.93 1.03
N PHE A 85 5.05 -4.52 0.77
CA PHE A 85 3.76 -3.85 0.94
C PHE A 85 3.48 -3.44 2.39
N ARG A 86 4.01 -4.19 3.36
CA ARG A 86 3.90 -3.87 4.78
C ARG A 86 4.91 -2.79 5.21
N GLU A 87 6.11 -2.77 4.63
CA GLU A 87 7.20 -1.89 5.06
C GLU A 87 7.16 -0.49 4.43
N VAL A 88 6.39 -0.30 3.35
CA VAL A 88 6.27 0.99 2.67
C VAL A 88 5.76 2.06 3.64
N ARG A 89 6.50 3.17 3.71
CA ARG A 89 6.15 4.38 4.48
C ARG A 89 5.92 5.53 3.48
N PRO A 90 5.00 6.48 3.75
CA PRO A 90 4.31 6.74 5.02
C PRO A 90 3.07 5.87 5.31
N TYR A 91 2.40 5.34 4.29
CA TYR A 91 1.24 4.45 4.43
C TYR A 91 1.55 3.09 3.81
N GLY A 92 1.39 2.02 4.59
CA GLY A 92 1.52 0.66 4.08
C GLY A 92 0.43 0.37 3.06
N LEU A 93 0.75 -0.44 2.04
CA LEU A 93 -0.26 -0.93 1.10
C LEU A 93 -1.14 -2.02 1.74
N PHE A 94 -0.61 -2.68 2.76
CA PHE A 94 -1.29 -3.65 3.61
C PHE A 94 -1.08 -3.28 5.09
N PRO A 95 -2.15 -3.27 5.92
CA PRO A 95 -3.51 -3.70 5.61
C PRO A 95 -4.30 -2.66 4.79
N VAL A 96 -5.27 -3.11 3.98
CA VAL A 96 -5.94 -2.29 2.95
C VAL A 96 -6.73 -1.13 3.55
N ASP A 97 -7.27 -1.31 4.76
CA ASP A 97 -7.92 -0.24 5.49
C ASP A 97 -6.97 0.95 5.67
N GLU A 98 -5.71 0.76 6.06
CA GLU A 98 -4.76 1.86 6.26
C GLU A 98 -4.53 2.69 4.99
N TYR A 99 -4.46 2.05 3.82
CA TYR A 99 -4.23 2.71 2.54
C TYR A 99 -5.42 3.59 2.10
N PHE A 100 -6.65 3.10 2.22
CA PHE A 100 -7.84 3.84 1.75
C PHE A 100 -8.33 4.91 2.74
N GLY A 101 -7.65 5.09 3.87
CA GLY A 101 -8.02 6.02 4.94
C GLY A 101 -8.97 5.41 5.98
N GLY A 102 -8.82 4.10 6.22
CA GLY A 102 -9.51 3.30 7.22
C GLY A 102 -9.50 4.02 8.55
N SER A 103 -10.68 4.01 9.19
CA SER A 103 -11.06 4.83 10.33
C SER A 103 -9.84 5.21 11.16
N VAL A 104 -9.54 6.51 11.20
CA VAL A 104 -8.78 7.15 12.27
C VAL A 104 -9.00 6.29 13.50
N GLN A 105 -7.97 5.60 13.99
CA GLN A 105 -8.00 5.20 15.37
C GLN A 105 -8.12 6.53 16.09
N LEU A 106 -9.36 6.95 16.37
CA LEU A 106 -9.63 7.83 17.48
C LEU A 106 -8.84 7.15 18.59
N PRO A 107 -7.83 7.84 19.17
CA PRO A 107 -7.04 7.24 20.22
C PRO A 107 -8.06 6.59 21.15
N LYS A 108 -7.95 5.27 21.35
CA LYS A 108 -8.79 4.56 22.34
C LYS A 108 -8.85 5.52 23.52
N PRO A 109 -10.01 6.05 23.93
CA PRO A 109 -10.03 6.95 25.06
C PRO A 109 -9.38 6.15 26.17
N SER A 110 -8.16 6.55 26.52
CA SER A 110 -7.48 5.96 27.65
C SER A 110 -8.44 6.17 28.79
N LEU A 111 -8.93 5.08 29.37
CA LEU A 111 -9.57 5.14 30.68
C LEU A 111 -8.48 5.60 31.65
N ALA A 112 -8.24 6.91 31.67
CA ALA A 112 -7.23 7.59 32.44
C ALA A 112 -7.78 8.97 32.73
N GLY A 113 -8.37 9.07 33.91
CA GLY A 113 -8.29 10.25 34.77
C GLY A 113 -8.95 11.52 34.27
N GLU A 114 -9.92 11.97 35.03
CA GLU A 114 -10.26 13.39 35.13
C GLU A 114 -8.99 14.26 35.19
N GLY A 115 -8.94 15.35 34.42
CA GLY A 115 -7.96 16.42 34.66
C GLY A 115 -7.50 17.17 33.41
N GLY A 116 -8.10 18.34 33.18
CA GLY A 116 -7.40 19.53 32.70
C GLY A 116 -6.94 19.56 31.23
N GLY A 117 -7.66 20.33 30.41
CA GLY A 117 -7.21 20.72 29.08
C GLY A 117 -5.88 21.48 29.11
N GLY A 118 -4.84 20.86 28.56
CA GLY A 118 -3.58 21.49 28.17
C GLY A 118 -3.39 21.43 26.65
N PRO A 119 -2.65 22.37 26.04
CA PRO A 119 -2.53 22.48 24.60
C PRO A 119 -1.80 21.27 24.02
N VAL A 120 -2.33 20.74 22.91
CA VAL A 120 -1.85 19.53 22.22
C VAL A 120 -0.42 19.66 21.66
N ARG A 121 0.20 20.84 21.71
CA ARG A 121 1.61 21.05 21.29
C ARG A 121 2.30 22.13 22.13
N PRO A 122 3.52 21.88 22.68
CA PRO A 122 4.35 22.96 23.18
C PRO A 122 4.83 23.85 22.01
N PRO A 123 4.99 25.17 22.20
CA PRO A 123 5.44 26.07 21.14
C PRO A 123 6.85 25.69 20.66
N LEU A 124 7.09 25.83 19.35
CA LEU A 124 8.42 25.69 18.75
C LEU A 124 9.36 26.67 19.46
N ARG A 125 10.45 26.15 20.04
CA ARG A 125 11.50 26.99 20.61
C ARG A 125 12.08 27.85 19.49
N GLU A 126 12.10 29.16 19.68
CA GLU A 126 12.84 30.07 18.80
C GLU A 126 14.32 29.69 18.84
N CYS A 127 14.91 29.50 17.67
CA CYS A 127 16.35 29.31 17.51
C CYS A 127 17.06 30.61 17.93
N ALA A 128 17.99 30.49 18.89
CA ALA A 128 19.03 31.48 19.14
C ALA A 128 20.37 30.91 18.65
#